data_AF-A0A6J6WIG1-F1
#
_entry.id   AF-A0A6J6WIG1-F1
#
_cell.length_a   1.000
_cell.length_b   1.000
_cell.length_c   1.000
_cell.angle_alpha   90.00
_cell.angle_beta   90.00
_cell.angle_gamma   90.00
#
_symmetry.space_group_name_H-M   'P 1'
#
loop_
_entity.id
_entity.type
_entity.pdbx_description
1 polymer ?
#
loop_
_entity_poly.entity_id
_entity_poly.type
_entity_poly.pdbx_seq_one_letter_code
_entity_poly.pdbx_strand_id
1 'polypeptide(L)'
;MGFVGAEQGGLLDQLGVTIDERGNVARDEAWATNVDGVFVAGDMGRGQSLIVWAIAEGRSVAASVDTWLTGSTTLPSPIDTFAAPLR
;
A
#
# COMPACT_ATOMS: atom_id res chain seq x y z
N MET A 1 14.01 -15.42 13.15
CA MET A 1 14.08 -14.12 12.44
C MET A 1 12.76 -13.39 12.66
N GLY A 2 12.76 -12.06 12.67
CA GLY A 2 11.53 -11.25 12.77
C GLY A 2 10.71 -11.29 11.47
N PHE A 3 9.75 -10.39 11.32
CA PHE A 3 9.04 -10.18 10.05
C PHE A 3 10.07 -9.92 8.94
N VAL A 4 9.91 -10.53 7.75
CA VAL A 4 10.89 -10.48 6.65
C VAL A 4 10.36 -9.78 5.39
N GLY A 5 9.08 -9.36 5.40
CA GLY A 5 8.40 -8.78 4.25
C GLY A 5 7.04 -9.43 4.03
N ALA A 6 6.34 -9.00 2.98
CA ALA A 6 5.08 -9.58 2.55
C ALA A 6 5.21 -11.10 2.35
N GLU A 7 4.28 -11.87 2.93
CA GLU A 7 4.20 -13.31 2.66
C GLU A 7 3.87 -13.51 1.19
N GLN A 8 4.73 -14.28 0.51
CA GLN A 8 4.59 -14.54 -0.92
C GLN A 8 3.59 -15.67 -1.18
N GLY A 9 2.93 -15.59 -2.32
CA GLY A 9 1.98 -16.59 -2.77
C GLY A 9 0.58 -16.46 -2.16
N GLY A 10 -0.20 -17.53 -2.23
CA GLY A 10 -1.51 -17.63 -1.57
C GLY A 10 -2.49 -16.57 -2.09
N LEU A 11 -2.86 -15.61 -1.24
CA LEU A 11 -3.76 -14.52 -1.62
C LEU A 11 -3.16 -13.66 -2.75
N LEU A 12 -1.85 -13.41 -2.73
CA LEU A 12 -1.21 -12.55 -3.74
C LEU A 12 -1.26 -13.19 -5.14
N ASP A 13 -1.05 -14.52 -5.22
CA ASP A 13 -1.19 -15.28 -6.46
C ASP A 13 -2.65 -15.30 -6.95
N GLN A 14 -3.60 -15.47 -6.02
CA GLN A 14 -5.04 -15.51 -6.35
C GLN A 14 -5.54 -14.16 -6.86
N LEU A 15 -5.05 -13.06 -6.29
CA LEU A 15 -5.38 -11.71 -6.75
C LEU A 15 -4.64 -11.36 -8.05
N GLY A 16 -3.47 -11.95 -8.31
CA GLY A 16 -2.65 -11.64 -9.48
C GLY A 16 -1.93 -10.30 -9.36
N VAL A 17 -1.60 -9.89 -8.12
CA VAL A 17 -0.86 -8.64 -7.89
C VAL A 17 0.61 -8.80 -8.24
N THR A 18 1.19 -7.74 -8.80
CA THR A 18 2.62 -7.69 -9.16
C THR A 18 3.45 -7.42 -7.91
N ILE A 19 4.62 -8.07 -7.83
CA ILE A 19 5.59 -7.87 -6.76
C ILE A 19 6.78 -7.10 -7.32
N ASP A 20 7.25 -6.10 -6.57
CA ASP A 20 8.42 -5.29 -6.93
C ASP A 20 9.75 -6.03 -6.69
N GLU A 21 10.86 -5.45 -7.12
CA GLU A 21 12.20 -6.01 -6.95
C GLU A 21 12.61 -6.20 -5.47
N ARG A 22 11.90 -5.56 -4.53
CA ARG A 22 12.14 -5.62 -3.09
C ARG A 22 11.24 -6.66 -2.40
N GLY A 23 10.39 -7.36 -3.14
CA GLY A 23 9.47 -8.36 -2.59
C GLY A 23 8.18 -7.78 -1.97
N ASN A 24 7.85 -6.52 -2.26
CA ASN A 24 6.60 -5.90 -1.80
C ASN A 24 5.56 -5.90 -2.91
N VAL A 25 4.28 -5.78 -2.55
CA VAL A 25 3.21 -5.59 -3.54
C VAL A 25 3.43 -4.24 -4.23
N ALA A 26 3.61 -4.30 -5.55
CA ALA A 26 3.82 -3.12 -6.38
C ALA A 26 2.54 -2.28 -6.43
N ARG A 27 2.72 -0.96 -6.42
CA ARG A 27 1.63 0.01 -6.46
C ARG A 27 2.02 1.32 -7.11
N ASP A 28 1.03 2.08 -7.53
CA ASP A 28 1.19 3.39 -8.14
C ASP A 28 1.08 4.56 -7.14
N GLU A 29 1.07 5.78 -7.67
CA GLU A 29 0.89 7.01 -6.91
C GLU A 29 -0.49 7.15 -6.26
N ALA A 30 -1.49 6.40 -6.71
CA ALA A 30 -2.81 6.34 -6.11
C ALA A 30 -2.94 5.20 -5.08
N TRP A 31 -1.85 4.51 -4.75
CA TRP A 31 -1.83 3.31 -3.90
C TRP A 31 -2.49 2.06 -4.51
N ALA A 32 -2.87 2.13 -5.79
CA ALA A 32 -3.49 1.03 -6.50
C ALA A 32 -2.42 0.05 -6.97
N THR A 33 -2.76 -1.23 -6.94
CA THR A 33 -1.94 -2.29 -7.56
C THR A 33 -2.24 -2.36 -9.06
N ASN A 34 -1.63 -3.31 -9.77
CA ASN A 34 -2.00 -3.62 -11.15
C ASN A 34 -3.41 -4.24 -11.30
N VAL A 35 -4.04 -4.67 -10.20
CA VAL A 35 -5.38 -5.27 -10.19
C VAL A 35 -6.38 -4.18 -9.81
N ASP A 36 -7.36 -3.96 -10.67
CA ASP A 36 -8.37 -2.91 -10.46
C ASP A 36 -9.16 -3.14 -9.17
N GLY A 37 -9.38 -2.07 -8.40
CA GLY A 37 -10.02 -2.12 -7.09
C GLY A 37 -9.16 -2.73 -5.97
N VAL A 38 -7.91 -3.12 -6.22
CA VAL A 38 -6.99 -3.65 -5.20
C VAL A 38 -5.92 -2.62 -4.86
N PHE A 39 -5.80 -2.30 -3.58
CA PHE A 39 -4.90 -1.29 -3.04
C PHE A 39 -4.02 -1.89 -1.94
N VAL A 40 -2.87 -1.25 -1.67
CA VAL A 40 -1.93 -1.72 -0.65
C VAL A 40 -1.47 -0.60 0.28
N ALA A 41 -1.37 -0.90 1.57
CA ALA A 41 -0.86 -0.02 2.62
C ALA A 41 0.15 -0.76 3.52
N GLY A 42 0.95 0.00 4.25
CA GLY A 42 1.83 -0.50 5.29
C GLY A 42 2.95 -1.37 4.74
N ASP A 43 3.41 -2.28 5.59
CA ASP A 43 4.56 -3.13 5.32
C ASP A 43 4.41 -4.02 4.06
N MET A 44 3.18 -4.26 3.59
CA MET A 44 2.92 -5.00 2.34
C MET A 44 3.39 -4.26 1.08
N GLY A 45 3.34 -2.92 1.08
CA GLY A 45 3.75 -2.09 -0.05
C GLY A 45 5.07 -1.33 0.19
N ARG A 46 5.38 -1.01 1.45
CA ARG A 46 6.62 -0.28 1.82
C ARG A 46 7.79 -1.22 2.13
N GLY A 47 7.50 -2.42 2.61
CA GLY A 47 8.42 -3.26 3.36
C GLY A 47 8.47 -2.87 4.84
N GLN A 48 9.27 -3.61 5.62
CA GLN A 48 9.42 -3.43 7.07
C GLN A 48 9.50 -1.96 7.51
N SER A 49 8.55 -1.51 8.33
CA SER A 49 8.49 -0.13 8.79
C SER A 49 7.96 0.01 10.22
N LEU A 50 7.76 1.26 10.64
CA LEU A 50 7.19 1.61 11.94
C LEU A 50 5.66 1.61 11.87
N ILE A 51 5.00 1.32 13.00
CA ILE A 51 3.53 1.34 13.08
C ILE A 51 2.90 2.68 12.67
N VAL A 52 3.58 3.80 12.94
CA VAL A 52 3.11 5.14 12.54
C VAL A 52 3.00 5.28 11.01
N TRP A 53 3.88 4.62 10.26
CA TRP A 53 3.85 4.61 8.81
C TRP A 53 2.67 3.80 8.29
N ALA A 54 2.41 2.62 8.86
CA ALA A 54 1.25 1.82 8.51
C ALA A 54 -0.07 2.58 8.76
N ILE A 55 -0.16 3.32 9.87
CA ILE A 55 -1.33 4.17 10.19
C ILE A 55 -1.48 5.31 9.16
N ALA A 56 -0.39 6.00 8.84
CA ALA A 56 -0.41 7.10 7.88
C ALA A 56 -0.77 6.63 6.45
N GLU A 57 -0.20 5.50 6.02
CA GLU A 57 -0.53 4.90 4.73
C GLU A 57 -1.96 4.40 4.69
N GLY A 58 -2.43 3.73 5.73
CA GLY A 58 -3.83 3.26 5.80
C GLY A 58 -4.83 4.39 5.60
N ARG A 59 -4.56 5.59 6.14
CA ARG A 59 -5.39 6.79 5.92
C ARG A 59 -5.30 7.32 4.49
N SER A 60 -4.11 7.31 3.91
CA SER A 60 -3.87 7.77 2.53
C SER A 60 -4.55 6.84 1.52
N VAL A 61 -4.44 5.52 1.73
CA VAL A 61 -5.12 4.49 0.95
C VAL A 61 -6.64 4.61 1.08
N ALA A 62 -7.16 4.87 2.27
CA ALA A 62 -8.60 5.09 2.45
C ALA A 62 -9.11 6.27 1.60
N ALA A 63 -8.35 7.36 1.51
CA ALA A 63 -8.69 8.50 0.65
C ALA A 63 -8.65 8.14 -0.85
N SER A 64 -7.69 7.33 -1.27
CA SER A 64 -7.64 6.81 -2.65
C SER A 64 -8.80 5.88 -2.98
N VAL A 65 -9.12 4.94 -2.08
CA VAL A 65 -10.25 4.01 -2.25
C VAL A 65 -11.57 4.78 -2.33
N ASP A 66 -11.77 5.78 -1.48
CA ASP A 66 -12.95 6.65 -1.50
C ASP A 66 -13.06 7.43 -2.83
N THR A 67 -11.94 7.94 -3.33
CA THR A 67 -11.87 8.59 -4.65
C THR A 67 -12.19 7.62 -5.78
N TRP A 68 -11.67 6.39 -5.73
CA TRP A 68 -11.95 5.36 -6.74
C TRP A 68 -13.43 4.96 -6.76
N LEU A 69 -14.04 4.79 -5.57
CA LEU A 69 -15.45 4.41 -5.44
C LEU A 69 -16.42 5.53 -5.81
N THR A 70 -16.10 6.78 -5.49
CA THR A 70 -17.07 7.89 -5.54
C THR A 70 -16.72 8.99 -6.54
N GLY A 71 -15.51 8.95 -7.11
CA GLY A 71 -14.97 9.96 -8.04
C GLY A 71 -14.32 11.18 -7.36
N SER A 72 -14.40 11.30 -6.03
CA SER A 72 -13.74 12.37 -5.27
C SER A 72 -13.54 11.94 -3.81
N THR A 73 -12.80 12.69 -3.00
CA THR A 73 -12.72 12.40 -1.57
C THR A 73 -12.65 13.67 -0.74
N THR A 74 -13.18 13.59 0.47
CA THR A 74 -12.99 14.60 1.53
C THR A 74 -12.08 14.08 2.65
N LEU A 75 -11.62 12.83 2.54
CA LEU A 75 -10.73 12.22 3.51
C LEU A 75 -9.32 12.82 3.39
N PRO A 76 -8.62 13.04 4.51
CA PRO A 76 -7.25 13.56 4.49
C PRO A 76 -6.25 12.49 4.05
N SER A 77 -5.27 12.88 3.21
CA SER A 77 -4.07 12.08 2.91
C SER A 77 -2.87 12.64 3.68
N PRO A 78 -2.44 12.02 4.80
CA PRO A 78 -1.45 12.60 5.69
C PRO A 78 0.01 12.46 5.23
N ILE A 79 0.30 11.65 4.21
CA ILE A 79 1.66 11.44 3.70
C ILE A 79 1.68 11.35 2.18
N ASP A 80 2.77 11.84 1.59
CA ASP A 80 3.07 11.66 0.18
C ASP A 80 3.38 10.19 -0.13
N THR A 81 3.02 9.72 -1.31
CA THR A 81 3.17 8.33 -1.73
C THR A 81 4.63 7.91 -1.86
N PHE A 82 5.56 8.84 -2.07
CA PHE A 82 6.99 8.58 -2.11
C PHE A 82 7.70 8.90 -0.78
N ALA A 83 6.96 9.23 0.28
CA ALA A 83 7.56 9.57 1.57
C ALA A 83 8.39 8.40 2.13
N ALA A 84 9.68 8.65 2.31
CA ALA A 84 10.58 7.73 2.97
C ALA A 84 10.44 7.82 4.51
N PRO A 85 10.69 6.72 5.23
CA PRO A 85 10.84 6.77 6.68
C PRO A 85 11.89 7.78 7.12
N LEU A 86 11.59 8.57 8.16
CA LEU A 86 12.59 9.38 8.85
C LEU A 86 13.63 8.43 9.45
N ARG A 87 14.90 8.65 9.10
CA ARG A 87 16.05 7.86 9.58
C ARG A 87 16.50 8.34 10.95
#